data_AF-A0A7S2K5H6-F1
#
_entry.id   AF-A0A7S2K5H6-F1
#
_cell.length_a   1.000
_cell.length_b   1.000
_cell.length_c   1.000
_cell.angle_alpha   90.00
_cell.angle_beta   90.00
_cell.angle_gamma   90.00
#
_symmetry.space_group_name_H-M   'P 1'
#
loop_
_entity.id
_entity.type
_entity.pdbx_description
1 polymer ?
#
loop_
_entity_poly.entity_id
_entity_poly.type
_entity_poly.pdbx_seq_one_letter_code
_entity_poly.pdbx_strand_id
1 'polypeptide(L)'
;EVSRVLFIDADQIVRADVRELWDIDLQERVYGFVPFCGVVRSNSWMGGTEDIRNQETMGFRFWEQGFWQRHLRGTAYHISALFVVDLKLFRARAAGDILRDVYQSLTEDPNSLANLDQDLPNYVQMQLPIFSLPQEWLWCESWCNEASKARAKTIDMCQHPAKKEGKLQQ
;
A
#
# COMPACT_ATOMS: atom_id res chain seq x y z
N GLU A 1 -11.30 -16.57 19.30
CA GLU A 1 -10.72 -16.66 17.94
C GLU A 1 -10.42 -15.24 17.44
N VAL A 2 -9.32 -15.04 16.70
CA VAL A 2 -8.95 -13.72 16.16
C VAL A 2 -9.69 -13.49 14.83
N SER A 3 -10.42 -12.38 14.74
CA SER A 3 -11.30 -12.06 13.60
C SER A 3 -10.69 -11.09 12.59
N ARG A 4 -9.76 -10.24 13.02
CA ARG A 4 -9.16 -9.19 12.20
C ARG A 4 -7.75 -8.90 12.72
N VAL A 5 -6.86 -8.49 11.84
CA VAL A 5 -5.49 -8.07 12.17
C VAL A 5 -5.21 -6.76 11.45
N LEU A 6 -4.51 -5.87 12.15
CA LEU A 6 -3.93 -4.66 11.59
C LEU A 6 -2.41 -4.78 11.72
N PHE A 7 -1.71 -4.65 10.61
CA PHE A 7 -0.25 -4.58 10.57
C PHE A 7 0.17 -3.11 10.38
N ILE A 8 1.19 -2.70 11.14
CA ILE A 8 1.84 -1.39 11.09
C ILE A 8 3.34 -1.67 11.23
N ASP A 9 4.14 -1.21 10.27
CA ASP A 9 5.59 -1.41 10.32
C ASP A 9 6.23 -0.68 11.52
N ALA A 10 7.36 -1.20 11.99
CA ALA A 10 7.95 -0.83 13.27
C ALA A 10 8.53 0.58 13.32
N ASP A 11 8.85 1.16 12.16
CA ASP A 11 9.38 2.51 12.01
C ASP A 11 8.29 3.56 11.74
N GLN A 12 7.01 3.19 11.79
CA GLN A 12 5.94 4.15 11.60
C GLN A 12 5.66 5.02 12.82
N ILE A 13 5.35 6.28 12.55
CA ILE A 13 4.79 7.21 13.53
C ILE A 13 3.28 7.32 13.29
N VAL A 14 2.48 6.93 14.28
CA VAL A 14 1.02 7.01 14.24
C VAL A 14 0.54 8.30 14.91
N ARG A 15 -0.28 9.08 14.20
CA ARG A 15 -0.82 10.39 14.62
C ARG A 15 -2.33 10.43 14.79
N ALA A 16 -3.02 9.33 14.48
CA ALA A 16 -4.48 9.22 14.52
C ALA A 16 -4.94 8.03 15.36
N ASP A 17 -6.25 7.95 15.63
CA ASP A 17 -6.85 6.79 16.28
C ASP A 17 -6.90 5.61 15.29
N VAL A 18 -6.07 4.59 15.53
CA VAL A 18 -6.01 3.36 14.71
C VAL A 18 -7.33 2.59 14.71
N ARG A 19 -8.25 2.88 15.64
CA ARG A 19 -9.59 2.32 15.64
C ARG A 19 -10.35 2.66 14.36
N GLU A 20 -10.15 3.86 13.81
CA GLU A 20 -10.76 4.25 12.55
C GLU A 20 -10.40 3.27 11.43
N LEU A 21 -9.13 2.88 11.33
CA LEU A 21 -8.66 1.89 10.36
C LEU A 21 -9.17 0.48 10.67
N TRP A 22 -9.23 0.11 11.94
CA TRP A 22 -9.77 -1.18 12.38
C TRP A 22 -11.23 -1.36 11.98
N ASP A 23 -12.04 -0.30 12.04
CA ASP A 23 -13.48 -0.33 11.77
C ASP A 23 -13.84 -0.08 10.29
N ILE A 24 -12.85 0.18 9.40
CA ILE A 24 -13.11 0.35 7.97
C ILE A 24 -13.84 -0.87 7.41
N ASP A 25 -14.87 -0.60 6.61
CA ASP A 25 -15.52 -1.59 5.77
C ASP A 25 -14.66 -1.88 4.55
N LEU A 26 -14.14 -3.11 4.46
CA LEU A 26 -13.32 -3.58 3.35
C LEU A 26 -14.13 -3.95 2.11
N GLN A 27 -15.45 -3.75 2.13
CA GLN A 27 -16.34 -4.01 0.99
C GLN A 27 -16.14 -5.42 0.42
N GLU A 28 -16.24 -6.42 1.28
CA GLU A 28 -16.08 -7.84 0.95
C GLU A 28 -14.71 -8.23 0.35
N ARG A 29 -13.67 -7.43 0.61
CA ARG A 29 -12.28 -7.77 0.29
C ARG A 29 -11.57 -8.31 1.53
N VAL A 30 -10.68 -9.28 1.31
CA VAL A 30 -10.00 -10.02 2.39
C VAL A 30 -9.00 -9.15 3.15
N TYR A 31 -8.47 -8.11 2.51
CA TYR A 31 -7.54 -7.17 3.10
C TYR A 31 -7.62 -5.80 2.43
N GLY A 32 -7.12 -4.78 3.12
CA GLY A 32 -6.97 -3.42 2.61
C GLY A 32 -5.56 -2.88 2.85
N PHE A 33 -5.01 -2.21 1.85
CA PHE A 33 -3.67 -1.63 1.85
C PHE A 33 -3.73 -0.18 1.36
N VAL A 34 -2.73 0.63 1.72
CA VAL A 34 -2.64 2.02 1.23
C VAL A 34 -1.90 2.04 -0.12
N PRO A 35 -2.44 2.70 -1.17
CA PRO A 35 -1.74 2.85 -2.43
C PRO A 35 -0.55 3.81 -2.31
N PHE A 36 0.43 3.68 -3.23
CA PHE A 36 1.43 4.73 -3.41
C PHE A 36 0.77 6.09 -3.66
N CYS A 37 1.36 7.14 -3.08
CA CYS A 37 0.92 8.52 -3.28
C CYS A 37 0.74 8.83 -4.78
N GLY A 38 -0.41 9.42 -5.11
CA GLY A 38 -0.93 9.58 -6.46
C GLY A 38 -1.82 10.81 -6.60
N VAL A 39 -2.70 10.80 -7.60
CA VAL A 39 -3.73 11.83 -7.75
C VAL A 39 -4.97 11.44 -6.95
N VAL A 40 -5.32 12.25 -5.96
CA VAL A 40 -6.46 12.03 -5.06
C VAL A 40 -7.58 13.02 -5.34
N ARG A 41 -8.81 12.72 -4.92
CA ARG A 41 -9.88 13.70 -4.94
C ARG A 41 -9.63 14.74 -3.84
N SER A 42 -9.72 16.01 -4.22
CA SER A 42 -9.62 17.10 -3.26
C SER A 42 -10.84 17.09 -2.35
N ASN A 43 -10.61 17.30 -1.06
CA ASN A 43 -11.64 17.57 -0.06
C ASN A 43 -12.15 19.03 -0.08
N SER A 44 -11.68 19.84 -1.05
CA SER A 44 -12.16 21.21 -1.28
C SER A 44 -13.63 21.21 -1.69
N TRP A 45 -14.38 22.17 -1.16
CA TRP A 45 -15.79 22.40 -1.49
C TRP A 45 -16.02 22.69 -2.99
N MET A 46 -14.99 23.16 -3.70
CA MET A 46 -15.04 23.41 -5.14
C MET A 46 -14.95 22.13 -5.98
N GLY A 47 -14.69 20.97 -5.34
CA GLY A 47 -14.30 19.76 -6.04
C GLY A 47 -12.95 19.90 -6.74
N GLY A 48 -12.35 18.77 -7.11
CA GLY A 48 -11.09 18.76 -7.86
C GLY A 48 -10.27 17.52 -7.60
N THR A 49 -9.08 17.49 -8.21
CA THR A 49 -8.05 16.50 -7.93
C THR A 49 -6.81 17.21 -7.39
N GLU A 50 -6.09 16.53 -6.52
CA GLU A 50 -4.83 16.98 -5.95
C GLU A 50 -3.78 15.93 -6.29
N ASP A 51 -2.68 16.36 -6.90
CA ASP A 51 -1.53 15.50 -7.11
C ASP A 51 -0.64 15.55 -5.88
N ILE A 52 -0.60 14.45 -5.13
CA ILE A 52 0.21 14.35 -3.92
C ILE A 52 1.52 13.59 -4.14
N ARG A 53 1.91 13.31 -5.39
CA ARG A 53 3.18 12.66 -5.70
C ARG A 53 4.36 13.59 -5.39
N ASN A 54 5.40 13.03 -4.79
CA ASN A 54 6.70 13.71 -4.74
C ASN A 54 7.28 13.78 -6.16
N GLN A 55 7.53 14.99 -6.64
CA GLN A 55 8.05 15.21 -8.00
C GLN A 55 9.51 14.76 -8.17
N GLU A 56 10.30 14.77 -7.09
CA GLU A 56 11.72 14.36 -7.12
C GLU A 56 11.90 12.87 -7.44
N THR A 57 10.90 12.04 -7.12
CA THR A 57 10.98 10.58 -7.24
C THR A 57 10.13 10.00 -8.36
N MET A 58 9.52 10.85 -9.20
CA MET A 58 8.67 10.41 -10.32
C MET A 58 9.38 9.42 -11.25
N GLY A 59 10.69 9.60 -11.49
CA GLY A 59 11.48 8.70 -12.33
C GLY A 59 11.71 7.29 -11.75
N PHE A 60 11.43 7.08 -10.46
CA PHE A 60 11.61 5.79 -9.78
C PHE A 60 10.31 4.98 -9.64
N ARG A 61 9.19 5.49 -10.15
CA ARG A 61 7.86 4.85 -10.07
C ARG A 61 7.73 3.70 -11.06
N PHE A 62 8.43 2.60 -10.78
CA PHE A 62 8.51 1.44 -11.66
C PHE A 62 7.14 0.79 -11.92
N TRP A 63 6.17 0.93 -10.99
CA TRP A 63 4.83 0.38 -11.13
C TRP A 63 3.97 1.11 -12.18
N GLU A 64 4.34 2.32 -12.57
CA GLU A 64 3.63 3.11 -13.59
C GLU A 64 4.10 2.79 -15.02
N GLN A 65 5.04 1.85 -15.19
CA GLN A 65 5.57 1.46 -16.49
C GLN A 65 5.75 -0.06 -16.63
N GLY A 66 6.03 -0.51 -17.86
CA GLY A 66 6.47 -1.87 -18.13
C GLY A 66 5.50 -2.95 -17.68
N PHE A 67 6.01 -3.96 -16.97
CA PHE A 67 5.24 -5.12 -16.53
C PHE A 67 4.09 -4.73 -15.60
N TRP A 68 4.39 -4.02 -14.51
CA TRP A 68 3.41 -3.68 -13.47
C TRP A 68 2.24 -2.85 -14.01
N GLN A 69 2.51 -1.85 -14.84
CA GLN A 69 1.45 -1.06 -15.47
C GLN A 69 0.46 -1.93 -16.27
N ARG A 70 0.99 -2.88 -17.07
CA ARG A 70 0.16 -3.81 -17.85
C ARG A 70 -0.57 -4.80 -16.96
N HIS A 71 0.08 -5.29 -15.91
CA HIS A 71 -0.46 -6.29 -14.99
C HIS A 71 -1.60 -5.73 -14.15
N LEU A 72 -1.45 -4.51 -13.63
CA LEU A 72 -2.42 -3.85 -12.75
C LEU A 72 -3.69 -3.39 -13.47
N ARG A 73 -3.66 -3.18 -14.79
CA ARG A 73 -4.85 -2.83 -15.61
C ARG A 73 -5.65 -1.65 -15.04
N GLY A 74 -4.96 -0.66 -14.49
CA GLY A 74 -5.57 0.53 -13.89
C GLY A 74 -5.88 0.42 -12.38
N THR A 75 -5.60 -0.71 -11.74
CA THR A 75 -5.59 -0.79 -10.26
C THR A 75 -4.32 -0.15 -9.69
N ALA A 76 -4.39 0.25 -8.42
CA ALA A 76 -3.25 0.84 -7.74
C ALA A 76 -2.20 -0.21 -7.35
N TYR A 77 -0.95 0.22 -7.29
CA TYR A 77 0.12 -0.54 -6.63
C TYR A 77 0.18 -0.08 -5.16
N HIS A 78 0.08 -1.05 -4.24
CA HIS A 78 -0.11 -0.82 -2.81
C HIS A 78 1.17 -1.08 -2.00
N ILE A 79 1.27 -0.44 -0.82
CA ILE A 79 2.44 -0.51 0.07
C ILE A 79 2.17 -1.46 1.24
N SER A 80 3.11 -2.35 1.55
CA SER A 80 2.99 -3.37 2.61
C SER A 80 3.27 -2.85 4.03
N ALA A 81 3.65 -1.58 4.19
CA ALA A 81 3.97 -0.99 5.50
C ALA A 81 2.76 -0.88 6.45
N LEU A 82 1.53 -0.76 5.91
CA LEU A 82 0.30 -0.71 6.70
C LEU A 82 -0.85 -1.38 5.95
N PHE A 83 -1.48 -2.36 6.60
CA PHE A 83 -2.63 -3.07 6.03
C PHE A 83 -3.51 -3.72 7.09
N VAL A 84 -4.78 -3.90 6.74
CA VAL A 84 -5.79 -4.58 7.57
C VAL A 84 -6.25 -5.85 6.87
N VAL A 85 -6.46 -6.92 7.64
CA VAL A 85 -6.92 -8.22 7.14
C VAL A 85 -8.19 -8.63 7.87
N ASP A 86 -9.27 -8.89 7.13
CA ASP A 86 -10.44 -9.58 7.65
C ASP A 86 -10.16 -11.07 7.69
N LEU A 87 -9.75 -11.58 8.85
CA LEU A 87 -9.30 -12.97 8.97
C LEU A 87 -10.45 -13.97 8.81
N LYS A 88 -11.69 -13.59 9.11
CA LYS A 88 -12.85 -14.46 8.88
C LYS A 88 -13.05 -14.66 7.38
N LEU A 89 -13.08 -13.57 6.61
CA LEU A 89 -13.24 -13.64 5.16
C LEU A 89 -12.02 -14.25 4.47
N PHE A 90 -10.81 -13.92 4.94
CA PHE A 90 -9.56 -14.48 4.44
C PHE A 90 -9.54 -16.01 4.52
N ARG A 91 -9.95 -16.57 5.67
CA ARG A 91 -10.11 -18.03 5.84
C ARG A 91 -11.23 -18.59 4.97
N ALA A 92 -12.40 -17.95 4.96
CA ALA A 92 -13.55 -18.40 4.17
C ALA A 92 -13.27 -18.48 2.66
N ARG A 93 -12.37 -17.62 2.16
CA ARG A 93 -11.96 -17.59 0.75
C ARG A 93 -10.69 -18.39 0.44
N ALA A 94 -10.13 -19.11 1.41
CA ALA A 94 -8.85 -19.81 1.26
C ALA A 94 -7.74 -18.90 0.71
N ALA A 95 -7.75 -17.61 1.05
CA ALA A 95 -6.86 -16.60 0.48
C ALA A 95 -5.38 -16.94 0.74
N GLY A 96 -5.09 -17.56 1.88
CA GLY A 96 -3.74 -18.01 2.22
C GLY A 96 -3.24 -19.19 1.40
N ASP A 97 -4.12 -20.05 0.86
CA ASP A 97 -3.73 -21.10 -0.08
C ASP A 97 -3.42 -20.47 -1.45
N ILE A 98 -4.30 -19.59 -1.95
CA ILE A 98 -4.09 -18.85 -3.21
C ILE A 98 -2.75 -18.11 -3.21
N LEU A 99 -2.44 -17.37 -2.13
CA LEU A 99 -1.17 -16.63 -2.03
C LEU A 99 0.05 -17.56 -2.08
N ARG A 100 -0.02 -18.72 -1.40
CA ARG A 100 1.09 -19.70 -1.38
C ARG A 100 1.27 -20.40 -2.72
N ASP A 101 0.19 -20.74 -3.39
CA ASP A 101 0.24 -21.37 -4.72
C ASP A 101 0.84 -20.42 -5.75
N VAL A 102 0.40 -19.15 -5.75
CA VAL A 102 0.98 -18.13 -6.64
C VAL A 102 2.45 -17.88 -6.32
N TYR A 103 2.80 -17.72 -5.03
CA TYR A 103 4.19 -17.61 -4.60
C TYR A 103 5.04 -18.77 -5.15
N GLN A 104 4.59 -20.01 -4.96
CA GLN A 104 5.32 -21.20 -5.44
C GLN A 104 5.56 -21.14 -6.95
N SER A 105 4.55 -20.74 -7.74
CA SER A 105 4.71 -20.61 -9.20
C SER A 105 5.66 -19.50 -9.65
N LEU A 106 5.86 -18.46 -8.83
CA LEU A 106 6.76 -17.35 -9.15
C LEU A 106 8.20 -17.59 -8.67
N THR A 107 8.39 -18.50 -7.70
CA THR A 107 9.72 -18.77 -7.11
C THR A 107 10.73 -19.42 -8.05
N GLU A 108 10.29 -19.93 -9.21
CA GLU A 108 11.21 -20.51 -10.20
C GLU A 108 12.13 -19.48 -10.84
N ASP A 109 11.68 -18.22 -10.95
CA ASP A 109 12.52 -17.11 -11.43
C ASP A 109 13.06 -16.29 -10.24
N PRO A 110 14.39 -16.31 -9.98
CA PRO A 110 14.98 -15.56 -8.88
C PRO A 110 14.87 -14.04 -9.03
N ASN A 111 14.47 -13.53 -10.20
CA ASN A 111 14.22 -12.11 -10.43
C ASN A 111 12.76 -11.69 -10.21
N SER A 112 11.87 -12.64 -9.90
CA SER A 112 10.50 -12.36 -9.51
C SER A 112 10.40 -11.94 -8.05
N LEU A 113 9.37 -11.16 -7.71
CA LEU A 113 9.04 -10.76 -6.32
C LEU A 113 10.20 -10.11 -5.56
N ALA A 114 10.74 -9.00 -6.10
CA ALA A 114 11.84 -8.26 -5.50
C ALA A 114 11.57 -7.87 -4.03
N ASN A 115 10.31 -7.52 -3.72
CA ASN A 115 9.82 -7.32 -2.36
C ASN A 115 8.59 -8.20 -2.14
N LEU A 116 8.79 -9.44 -1.68
CA LEU A 116 7.75 -10.47 -1.59
C LEU A 116 6.44 -9.99 -0.92
N ASP A 117 6.57 -9.31 0.22
CA ASP A 117 5.46 -8.83 1.04
C ASP A 117 4.60 -7.78 0.32
N GLN A 118 5.19 -6.98 -0.57
CA GLN A 118 4.50 -5.99 -1.37
C GLN A 118 4.08 -6.53 -2.74
N ASP A 119 4.97 -7.23 -3.43
CA ASP A 119 4.77 -7.69 -4.80
C ASP A 119 3.71 -8.78 -4.88
N LEU A 120 3.66 -9.73 -3.93
CA LEU A 120 2.71 -10.84 -4.02
C LEU A 120 1.24 -10.37 -3.93
N PRO A 121 0.82 -9.54 -2.94
CA PRO A 121 -0.54 -9.00 -2.94
C PRO A 121 -0.85 -8.18 -4.19
N ASN A 122 0.11 -7.39 -4.68
CA ASN A 122 -0.05 -6.59 -5.90
C ASN A 122 -0.15 -7.43 -7.18
N TYR A 123 0.51 -8.59 -7.22
CA TYR A 123 0.42 -9.51 -8.34
C TYR A 123 -0.94 -10.24 -8.34
N VAL A 124 -1.46 -10.60 -7.16
CA VAL A 124 -2.65 -11.44 -7.01
C VAL A 124 -3.97 -10.64 -7.06
N GLN A 125 -3.94 -9.32 -7.23
CA GLN A 125 -5.14 -8.44 -7.16
C GLN A 125 -6.33 -8.89 -8.02
N MET A 126 -6.09 -9.54 -9.16
CA MET A 126 -7.14 -10.07 -10.03
C MET A 126 -7.93 -11.22 -9.39
N GLN A 127 -7.30 -12.02 -8.53
CA GLN A 127 -7.92 -13.14 -7.81
C GLN A 127 -8.33 -12.74 -6.39
N LEU A 128 -7.50 -11.92 -5.73
CA LEU A 128 -7.75 -11.38 -4.38
C LEU A 128 -7.70 -9.84 -4.42
N PRO A 129 -8.82 -9.19 -4.75
CA PRO A 129 -8.88 -7.73 -4.83
C PRO A 129 -8.49 -7.04 -3.53
N ILE A 130 -7.70 -5.97 -3.64
CA ILE A 130 -7.29 -5.14 -2.50
C ILE A 130 -8.32 -4.03 -2.29
N PHE A 131 -8.72 -3.80 -1.04
CA PHE A 131 -9.40 -2.56 -0.69
C PHE A 131 -8.36 -1.44 -0.59
N SER A 132 -8.41 -0.44 -1.48
CA SER A 132 -7.52 0.71 -1.39
C SER A 132 -7.93 1.60 -0.21
N LEU A 133 -7.12 1.60 0.84
CA LEU A 133 -7.31 2.44 2.01
C LEU A 133 -7.13 3.93 1.66
N PRO A 134 -7.77 4.85 2.42
CA PRO A 134 -7.59 6.28 2.21
C PRO A 134 -6.12 6.70 2.27
N GLN A 135 -5.75 7.62 1.38
CA GLN A 135 -4.35 7.99 1.17
C GLN A 135 -3.71 8.64 2.41
N GLU A 136 -4.49 9.30 3.26
CA GLU A 136 -4.00 9.88 4.51
C GLU A 136 -3.48 8.83 5.51
N TRP A 137 -3.78 7.55 5.34
CA TRP A 137 -3.28 6.49 6.22
C TRP A 137 -1.82 6.15 6.03
N LEU A 138 -1.13 6.63 4.99
CA LEU A 138 0.30 6.43 4.82
C LEU A 138 0.93 7.60 4.09
N TRP A 139 1.91 8.22 4.72
CA TRP A 139 2.75 9.24 4.11
C TRP A 139 4.22 8.83 4.25
N CYS A 140 5.00 9.01 3.20
CA CYS A 140 6.46 8.95 3.27
C CYS A 140 7.06 10.05 2.41
N GLU A 141 8.13 10.67 2.91
CA GLU A 141 8.89 11.74 2.27
C GLU A 141 9.27 11.39 0.81
N SER A 142 9.72 10.16 0.58
CA SER A 142 10.18 9.75 -0.75
C SER A 142 9.08 9.73 -1.81
N TRP A 143 7.80 9.58 -1.44
CA TRP A 143 6.75 9.30 -2.41
C TRP A 143 5.61 10.32 -2.40
N CYS A 144 5.46 11.04 -1.30
CA CYS A 144 4.37 11.98 -1.07
C CYS A 144 4.91 13.41 -1.01
N ASN A 145 4.17 14.38 -1.53
CA ASN A 145 4.58 15.77 -1.42
C ASN A 145 4.50 16.26 0.04
N GLU A 146 5.32 17.25 0.40
CA GLU A 146 5.36 17.79 1.78
C GLU A 146 4.01 18.40 2.23
N ALA A 147 3.26 19.02 1.32
CA ALA A 147 1.98 19.64 1.64
C ALA A 147 0.95 18.62 2.19
N SER A 148 1.00 17.37 1.72
CA SER A 148 0.10 16.30 2.17
C SER A 148 0.41 15.77 3.58
N LYS A 149 1.64 16.01 4.10
CA LYS A 149 2.10 15.55 5.43
C LYS A 149 1.23 16.06 6.56
N ALA A 150 0.66 17.26 6.42
CA ALA A 150 -0.22 17.86 7.42
C ALA A 150 -1.52 17.06 7.65
N ARG A 151 -1.93 16.23 6.69
CA ARG A 151 -3.12 15.38 6.78
C ARG A 151 -2.79 13.92 7.11
N ALA A 152 -1.51 13.56 7.21
CA ALA A 152 -1.07 12.19 7.40
C ALA A 152 -1.44 11.64 8.79
N LYS A 153 -2.14 10.50 8.80
CA LYS A 153 -2.51 9.71 9.98
C LYS A 153 -1.38 8.79 10.43
N THR A 154 -0.59 8.29 9.50
CA THR A 154 0.68 7.61 9.79
C THR A 154 1.78 8.12 8.87
N ILE A 155 3.02 8.03 9.36
CA ILE A 155 4.22 8.39 8.61
C ILE A 155 5.16 7.19 8.64
N ASP A 156 5.54 6.72 7.47
CA ASP A 156 6.51 5.66 7.24
C ASP A 156 7.88 6.25 6.90
N MET A 157 8.92 5.70 7.54
CA MET A 157 10.32 6.12 7.37
C MET A 157 10.94 5.35 6.20
N CYS A 158 10.32 5.49 5.03
CA CYS A 158 10.69 4.74 3.85
C CYS A 158 12.01 5.22 3.24
N GLN A 159 12.73 4.28 2.64
CA GLN A 159 14.01 4.58 1.99
C GLN A 159 13.83 5.50 0.79
N HIS A 160 14.74 6.46 0.64
CA HIS A 160 14.78 7.33 -0.52
C HIS A 160 15.57 6.68 -1.66
N PRO A 161 15.01 6.55 -2.88
CA PRO A 161 15.67 5.80 -3.95
C PRO A 161 16.98 6.45 -4.45
N ALA A 162 17.14 7.77 -4.27
CA ALA A 162 18.33 8.51 -4.69
C ALA A 162 19.28 8.93 -3.54
N LYS A 163 18.87 8.82 -2.27
CA LYS A 163 19.62 9.35 -1.11
C LYS A 163 19.96 8.17 -0.18
N LYS A 164 21.15 8.19 0.44
CA LYS A 164 21.61 7.13 1.36
C LYS A 164 21.60 7.57 2.82
N GLU A 165 20.59 8.33 3.21
CA GLU A 165 20.41 8.77 4.59
C GLU A 165 19.89 7.63 5.47
N GLY A 166 20.35 7.56 6.72
CA GLY A 166 19.89 6.55 7.67
C GLY A 166 18.55 6.94 8.30
N LYS A 167 17.74 5.95 8.72
CA LYS A 167 16.41 6.17 9.34
C LYS A 167 16.42 7.07 10.58
N LEU A 168 17.55 7.16 11.31
CA LEU A 168 17.68 8.02 12.49
C LEU A 168 17.85 9.51 12.15
N GLN A 169 18.14 9.83 10.89
CA GLN A 169 18.42 11.19 10.41
C GLN A 169 17.24 11.79 9.63
N GLN A 170 16.35 10.93 9.12
CA GLN A 170 15.03 11.30 8.58
C GLN A 170 14.10 11.76 9.70
#